data_AF-A0AAV0PGM8-F1
#
_entry.id   AF-A0AAV0PGM8-F1
#
_cell.length_a   1.000
_cell.length_b   1.000
_cell.length_c   1.000
_cell.angle_alpha   90.00
_cell.angle_beta   90.00
_cell.angle_gamma   90.00
#
_symmetry.space_group_name_H-M   'P 1'
#
loop_
_entity.id
_entity.type
_entity.pdbx_description
1 polymer ?
#
loop_
_entity_poly.entity_id
_entity_poly.type
_entity_poly.pdbx_seq_one_letter_code
_entity_poly.pdbx_strand_id
1 'polypeptide(L)'
;MREKGWYFFCQRDKKYPTGMRTNRATEASHWKATGKDKEIFRGRGCLVGMKKTLVFYRDRAPKGENLLLLLPQSFKEGRPDP
;
A
#
# COMPACT_ATOMS: atom_id res chain seq x y z
N MET A 1 -3.15 5.48 -22.85
CA MET A 1 -2.64 4.16 -22.40
C MET A 1 -3.44 3.72 -21.17
N ARG A 2 -4.13 2.58 -21.21
CA ARG A 2 -4.74 2.00 -20.01
C ARG A 2 -3.61 1.38 -19.18
N GLU A 3 -3.44 1.81 -17.93
CA GLU A 3 -2.50 1.18 -17.01
C GLU A 3 -2.93 -0.29 -16.80
N LYS A 4 -2.08 -1.24 -17.19
CA LYS A 4 -2.25 -2.68 -16.85
C LYS A 4 -1.85 -2.88 -15.38
N GLY A 5 -2.75 -2.53 -14.48
CA GLY A 5 -2.62 -2.77 -13.05
C GLY A 5 -3.45 -3.97 -12.59
N TRP A 6 -2.97 -4.69 -11.58
CA TRP A 6 -3.73 -5.70 -10.86
C TRP A 6 -4.31 -5.06 -9.58
N TYR A 7 -5.53 -5.46 -9.21
CA TYR A 7 -6.19 -5.00 -7.99
C TYR A 7 -6.47 -6.20 -7.09
N PHE A 8 -6.24 -6.02 -5.79
CA PHE A 8 -6.48 -7.04 -4.77
C PHE A 8 -7.14 -6.40 -3.55
N PHE A 9 -7.99 -7.16 -2.86
CA PHE A 9 -8.44 -6.83 -1.53
C PHE A 9 -7.56 -7.54 -0.50
N CYS A 10 -7.17 -6.84 0.56
CA CYS A 10 -6.41 -7.41 1.66
C CYS A 10 -6.97 -6.92 2.99
N GLN A 11 -6.88 -7.76 4.02
CA GLN A 11 -7.28 -7.38 5.37
C GLN A 11 -6.32 -6.32 5.91
N ARG A 12 -6.87 -5.29 6.56
CA ARG A 12 -6.06 -4.22 7.15
C ARG A 12 -5.49 -4.69 8.49
N ASP A 13 -4.30 -5.28 8.47
CA ASP A 13 -3.58 -5.65 9.69
C ASP A 13 -2.94 -4.42 10.37
N LYS A 14 -3.15 -4.24 11.67
CA LYS A 14 -2.56 -3.12 12.42
C LYS A 14 -1.20 -3.53 12.96
N LYS A 15 -0.17 -2.71 12.72
CA LYS A 15 1.17 -2.92 13.29
C LYS A 15 1.16 -2.83 14.82
N TYR A 16 0.29 -1.98 15.36
CA TYR A 16 0.12 -1.80 16.80
C TYR A 16 -1.38 -1.78 17.13
N PRO A 17 -1.82 -2.39 18.26
CA PRO A 17 -3.24 -2.47 18.62
C PRO A 17 -3.94 -1.10 18.64
N THR A 18 -3.24 -0.07 19.11
CA THR A 18 -3.74 1.31 19.28
C THR A 18 -3.39 2.25 18.12
N GLY A 19 -2.67 1.77 17.10
CA GLY A 19 -2.14 2.61 16.02
C GLY A 19 -2.94 2.52 14.72
N MET A 20 -2.86 3.59 13.91
CA MET A 20 -3.37 3.60 12.53
C MET A 20 -2.36 3.02 11.53
N ARG A 21 -1.14 2.70 11.99
CA ARG A 21 -0.07 2.16 11.14
C ARG A 21 -0.37 0.71 10.80
N THR A 22 -0.54 0.42 9.51
CA THR A 22 -0.75 -0.94 9.00
C THR A 22 0.56 -1.75 9.05
N ASN A 23 0.48 -3.02 9.44
CA ASN A 23 1.59 -3.95 9.27
C ASN A 23 1.72 -4.30 7.79
N ARG A 24 2.91 -4.10 7.22
CA ARG A 24 3.20 -4.38 5.80
C ARG A 24 4.58 -5.02 5.62
N ALA A 25 5.08 -5.65 6.69
CA ALA A 25 6.24 -6.52 6.63
C ALA A 25 5.78 -7.93 6.25
N THR A 26 6.58 -8.59 5.44
CA THR A 26 6.51 -10.03 5.18
C THR A 26 7.81 -10.66 5.67
N GLU A 27 7.89 -11.98 5.68
CA GLU A 27 9.07 -12.71 6.17
C GLU A 27 10.39 -12.31 5.49
N ALA A 28 10.37 -11.98 4.19
CA ALA A 28 11.56 -11.68 3.39
C ALA A 28 11.55 -10.30 2.73
N SER A 29 10.57 -9.44 3.05
CA SER A 29 10.42 -8.15 2.38
C SER A 29 9.50 -7.20 3.13
N HIS A 30 9.53 -5.92 2.79
CA HIS A 30 8.69 -4.92 3.43
C HIS A 30 8.22 -3.84 2.45
N TRP A 31 7.01 -3.34 2.66
CA TRP A 31 6.48 -2.19 1.92
C TRP A 31 6.67 -0.90 2.73
N LYS A 32 7.22 0.14 2.10
CA LYS A 32 7.31 1.48 2.70
C LYS A 32 6.38 2.45 1.98
N ALA A 33 5.71 3.31 2.74
CA ALA A 33 4.93 4.39 2.16
C ALA A 33 5.87 5.42 1.51
N THR A 34 5.48 5.90 0.33
CA THR A 34 6.19 6.94 -0.41
C THR A 34 5.22 8.01 -0.88
N GLY A 35 5.69 9.25 -0.93
CA GLY A 35 4.90 10.40 -1.36
C GLY A 35 3.78 10.79 -0.40
N LYS A 36 2.99 11.77 -0.81
CA LYS A 36 1.82 12.25 -0.09
C LYS A 36 0.60 11.39 -0.41
N ASP A 37 -0.19 11.06 0.60
CA ASP A 37 -1.48 10.40 0.42
C ASP A 37 -2.40 11.28 -0.44
N LYS A 38 -3.18 10.64 -1.32
CA LYS A 38 -4.14 11.32 -2.19
C LYS A 38 -5.56 11.02 -1.75
N GLU A 39 -6.37 12.05 -1.57
CA GLU A 39 -7.80 11.89 -1.30
C GLU A 39 -8.54 11.31 -2.51
N ILE A 40 -9.51 10.44 -2.27
CA ILE A 40 -10.39 9.87 -3.27
C ILE A 40 -11.80 10.38 -3.01
N PHE A 41 -12.32 11.15 -3.96
CA PHE A 41 -13.67 11.71 -3.91
C PHE A 41 -14.62 10.96 -4.84
N ARG A 42 -15.90 10.84 -4.44
CA ARG A 42 -17.00 10.35 -5.27
C ARG A 42 -18.10 11.40 -5.36
N GLY A 43 -18.66 11.59 -6.55
CA GLY A 43 -19.77 12.52 -6.78
C GLY A 43 -19.42 13.98 -6.44
N ARG A 44 -20.33 14.67 -5.73
CA ARG A 44 -20.22 16.09 -5.34
C ARG A 44 -19.21 16.31 -4.19
N GLY A 45 -17.97 15.86 -4.36
CA GLY A 45 -16.90 16.10 -3.37
C GLY A 45 -17.01 15.27 -2.09
N CYS A 46 -17.72 14.15 -2.10
CA CYS A 46 -17.77 13.26 -0.94
C CYS A 46 -16.45 12.45 -0.82
N LEU A 47 -15.69 12.64 0.26
CA LEU A 47 -14.47 11.88 0.53
C LEU A 47 -14.81 10.43 0.86
N VAL A 48 -14.50 9.51 -0.05
CA VAL A 48 -14.77 8.07 0.11
C VAL A 48 -13.56 7.29 0.61
N GLY A 49 -12.36 7.86 0.51
CA GLY A 49 -11.17 7.17 0.97
C GLY A 49 -9.86 7.90 0.70
N MET A 50 -8.76 7.26 1.12
CA MET A 50 -7.40 7.74 0.90
C MET A 50 -6.64 6.75 0.02
N LYS A 51 -5.83 7.26 -0.91
CA LYS A 51 -4.91 6.50 -1.73
C LYS A 51 -3.49 6.66 -1.20
N LYS A 52 -2.88 5.56 -0.78
CA LYS A 52 -1.48 5.53 -0.32
C LYS A 52 -0.62 4.81 -1.35
N THR A 53 0.51 5.42 -1.71
CA THR A 53 1.50 4.80 -2.60
C THR A 53 2.57 4.14 -1.77
N LEU A 54 2.92 2.90 -2.11
CA LEU A 54 3.92 2.11 -1.42
C LEU A 54 5.01 1.70 -2.42
N VAL A 55 6.25 1.63 -1.95
CA VAL A 55 7.37 1.01 -2.64
C VAL A 55 7.69 -0.30 -1.94
N PHE A 56 7.85 -1.36 -2.73
CA PHE A 56 8.32 -2.64 -2.25
C PHE A 56 9.83 -2.64 -2.07
N TYR A 57 10.30 -3.18 -0.95
CA TYR A 57 11.71 -3.48 -0.72
C TYR A 57 11.84 -4.96 -0.39
N ARG A 58 12.61 -5.67 -1.21
CA ARG A 58 12.96 -7.07 -0.93
C ARG A 58 14.18 -7.09 -0.02
N ASP A 59 14.06 -7.75 1.12
CA ASP A 59 15.20 -7.98 2.00
C ASP A 59 16.02 -9.16 1.41
N ARG A 60 17.35 -9.05 1.52
CA ARG A 60 18.35 -9.83 0.76
C ARG A 60 18.01 -11.31 0.55
N ALA A 61 18.18 -11.78 -0.69
CA ALA A 61 18.41 -13.20 -0.96
C ALA A 61 19.72 -13.65 -0.27
N PRO A 62 19.85 -14.92 0.17
CA PRO A 62 21.05 -15.43 0.84
C PRO A 62 22.33 -15.47 -0.03
N LYS A 63 22.35 -14.84 -1.21
CA LYS A 63 23.49 -14.86 -2.16
C LYS A 63 23.71 -13.52 -2.89
N GLY A 64 23.74 -12.39 -2.17
CA GLY A 64 24.41 -11.16 -2.64
C GLY A 64 23.81 -10.39 -3.83
N GLU A 65 22.76 -10.88 -4.49
CA GLU A 65 22.06 -10.14 -5.53
C GLU A 65 20.97 -9.26 -4.91
N ASN A 66 21.25 -7.96 -4.76
CA ASN A 66 20.26 -6.96 -4.36
C ASN A 66 19.25 -6.75 -5.51
N LEU A 67 18.18 -7.53 -5.55
CA LEU A 67 17.07 -7.29 -6.48
C LEU A 67 16.15 -6.20 -5.90
N LEU A 68 16.49 -4.93 -6.14
CA LEU A 68 15.63 -3.79 -5.80
C LEU A 68 14.44 -3.75 -6.78
N LEU A 69 13.36 -4.47 -6.45
CA LEU A 69 12.12 -4.39 -7.21
C LEU A 69 11.36 -3.11 -6.83
N LEU A 70 11.54 -2.04 -7.61
CA LEU A 70 10.75 -0.82 -7.52
C LEU A 70 9.37 -1.04 -8.18
N LEU A 71 8.50 -1.81 -7.54
CA LEU A 71 7.10 -1.93 -7.96
C LEU A 71 6.23 -0.98 -7.12
N PRO A 72 5.81 0.17 -7.65
CA PRO A 72 4.88 1.03 -6.95
C PRO A 72 3.50 0.35 -6.89
N GLN A 73 3.00 0.13 -5.67
CA GLN A 73 1.62 -0.29 -5.45
C GLN A 73 0.78 0.85 -4.88
N SER A 74 -0.45 0.94 -5.35
CA SER A 74 -1.42 1.95 -4.96
C SER A 74 -2.54 1.30 -4.17
N PHE A 75 -2.62 1.58 -2.87
CA PHE A 75 -3.72 1.10 -2.03
C PHE A 75 -4.83 2.14 -1.95
N LYS A 76 -6.10 1.69 -1.98
CA LYS A 76 -7.27 2.54 -1.72
C LYS A 76 -7.87 2.12 -0.39
N GLU A 77 -7.84 3.02 0.58
CA GLU A 77 -8.46 2.85 1.88
C GLU A 77 -9.83 3.51 1.84
N GLY A 78 -10.88 2.72 1.60
CA GLY A 78 -12.26 3.17 1.71
C GLY A 78 -12.68 3.26 3.18
N ARG A 79 -13.57 4.19 3.52
CA ARG A 79 -14.37 4.01 4.75
C ARG A 79 -15.21 2.73 4.57
N PRO A 80 -15.41 1.91 5.60
CA PRO A 80 -16.45 0.90 5.53
C PRO A 80 -17.77 1.62 5.23
N ASP A 81 -18.44 1.21 4.15
CA ASP A 81 -19.81 1.64 3.90
C ASP A 81 -20.66 1.22 5.12
N PRO A 82 -21.60 2.07 5.59
CA PRO A 82 -22.47 1.73 6.70
C PRO A 82 -23.35 0.51 6.42
#